data_AF-A0A095UBQ1-F1
#
_entry.id   AF-A0A095UBQ1-F1
#
_cell.length_a   1.000
_cell.length_b   1.000
_cell.length_c   1.000
_cell.angle_alpha   90.00
_cell.angle_beta   90.00
_cell.angle_gamma   90.00
#
_symmetry.space_group_name_H-M   'P 1'
#
loop_
_entity.id
_entity.type
_entity.pdbx_description
1 polymer ?
#
loop_
_entity_poly.entity_id
_entity_poly.type
_entity_poly.pdbx_seq_one_letter_code
_entity_poly.pdbx_strand_id
1 'polypeptide(L)'
;MAAFDYNAGAGLYPCKTINRRSRLRYKRFDSAAEALRFAIEDMPASLLRGSVLEIDESRFDGMQMRKLYEAEAYPLTRRKF
;
A
#
# COMPACT_ATOMS: atom_id res chain seq x y z
N MET A 1 7.30 -0.05 -19.90
CA MET A 1 7.08 -0.68 -18.59
C MET A 1 8.08 -0.10 -17.62
N ALA A 2 7.69 0.82 -16.75
CA ALA A 2 8.54 1.16 -15.61
C ALA A 2 8.58 -0.09 -14.73
N ALA A 3 9.76 -0.70 -14.60
CA ALA A 3 9.98 -1.73 -13.59
C ALA A 3 9.73 -1.07 -12.24
N PHE A 4 8.58 -1.36 -11.65
CA PHE A 4 8.29 -0.95 -10.30
C PHE A 4 8.99 -1.95 -9.39
N ASP A 5 9.98 -1.50 -8.62
CA ASP A 5 10.73 -2.34 -7.71
C ASP A 5 9.89 -2.66 -6.48
N TYR A 6 9.11 -3.73 -6.59
CA TYR A 6 8.29 -4.26 -5.50
C TYR A 6 9.10 -4.69 -4.27
N ASN A 7 10.40 -4.89 -4.42
CA ASN A 7 11.34 -5.21 -3.35
C ASN A 7 11.89 -3.96 -2.65
N ALA A 8 11.70 -2.76 -3.20
CA ALA A 8 12.16 -1.53 -2.58
C ALA A 8 11.40 -1.24 -1.29
N GLY A 9 12.08 -0.59 -0.34
CA GLY A 9 11.49 -0.19 0.94
C GLY A 9 10.32 0.76 0.75
N ALA A 10 9.26 0.55 1.56
CA ALA A 10 8.02 1.31 1.41
C ALA A 10 7.45 1.81 2.73
N GLY A 11 7.07 3.08 2.77
CA GLY A 11 6.37 3.73 3.87
C GLY A 11 4.90 3.91 3.58
N LEU A 12 4.03 3.27 4.35
CA LEU A 12 2.60 3.48 4.28
C LEU A 12 2.18 4.62 5.22
N TYR A 13 1.55 5.64 4.66
CA TYR A 13 0.99 6.79 5.35
C TYR A 13 -0.54 6.75 5.29
N PRO A 14 -1.20 6.21 6.32
CA PRO A 14 -2.66 6.24 6.44
C PRO A 14 -3.14 7.68 6.58
N CYS A 15 -4.19 8.07 5.83
CA CYS A 15 -4.88 9.32 6.15
C CYS A 15 -5.63 9.19 7.47
N LYS A 16 -5.54 10.25 8.29
CA LYS A 16 -6.35 10.42 9.50
C LYS A 16 -7.82 10.56 9.11
N THR A 17 -8.59 9.47 9.11
CA THR A 17 -10.04 9.62 9.17
C THR A 17 -10.43 10.13 10.56
N ILE A 18 -11.20 11.22 10.58
CA ILE A 18 -11.58 11.96 11.79
C ILE A 18 -12.46 11.12 12.72
N ASN A 19 -13.11 10.05 12.25
CA ASN A 19 -14.33 9.62 12.92
C ASN A 19 -14.36 8.29 13.68
N ARG A 20 -13.28 7.50 13.80
CA ARG A 20 -13.15 6.46 14.87
C ARG A 20 -11.75 5.91 14.92
N ARG A 21 -11.05 6.10 16.05
CA ARG A 21 -10.07 5.18 16.70
C ARG A 21 -9.03 4.42 15.86
N SER A 22 -8.81 4.70 14.58
CA SER A 22 -7.77 4.06 13.80
C SER A 22 -6.44 4.69 14.14
N ARG A 23 -5.77 4.14 15.17
CA ARG A 23 -4.34 4.29 15.44
C ARG A 23 -3.52 3.59 14.35
N LEU A 24 -3.88 3.75 13.09
CA LEU A 24 -3.09 3.30 11.96
C LEU A 24 -1.91 4.26 11.88
N ARG A 25 -0.89 3.90 12.66
CA ARG A 25 0.38 4.60 12.70
C ARG A 25 1.11 4.29 11.41
N TYR A 26 1.95 5.24 11.02
CA TYR A 26 2.95 5.06 10.01
C TYR A 26 3.62 3.69 10.13
N LYS A 27 3.66 2.95 9.02
CA LYS A 27 4.23 1.61 8.99
C LYS A 27 5.18 1.53 7.80
N ARG A 28 6.47 1.42 8.10
CA ARG A 28 7.50 1.07 7.11
C ARG A 28 7.50 -0.42 6.93
N PHE A 29 7.64 -0.82 5.68
CA PHE A 29 7.86 -2.18 5.25
C PHE A 29 9.19 -2.24 4.52
N ASP A 30 9.82 -3.41 4.60
CA ASP A 30 11.07 -3.68 3.90
C ASP A 30 10.85 -3.79 2.39
N SER A 31 9.64 -4.20 1.98
CA SER A 31 9.24 -4.30 0.57
C SER A 31 7.90 -3.61 0.28
N ALA A 32 7.85 -2.91 -0.87
CA ALA A 32 6.65 -2.31 -1.43
C ALA A 32 5.54 -3.31 -1.67
N ALA A 33 5.89 -4.53 -2.04
CA ALA A 33 4.93 -5.62 -2.17
C ALA A 33 4.18 -5.85 -0.84
N GLU A 34 4.90 -5.93 0.27
CA GLU A 34 4.27 -6.14 1.58
C GLU A 34 3.41 -4.95 2.00
N ALA A 35 3.86 -3.73 1.70
CA ALA A 35 3.10 -2.53 2.00
C ALA A 35 1.79 -2.46 1.21
N LEU A 36 1.82 -2.83 -0.08
CA LEU A 36 0.64 -2.95 -0.93
C LEU A 36 -0.31 -4.03 -0.41
N ARG A 37 0.22 -5.21 -0.08
CA ARG A 37 -0.56 -6.30 0.53
C ARG A 37 -1.30 -5.82 1.78
N PHE A 38 -0.57 -5.19 2.70
CA PHE A 38 -1.12 -4.72 3.96
C PHE A 38 -2.15 -3.61 3.72
N ALA A 39 -1.88 -2.69 2.80
CA ALA A 39 -2.82 -1.62 2.50
C ALA A 39 -4.11 -2.12 1.82
N ILE A 40 -4.05 -3.18 1.01
CA ILE A 40 -5.22 -3.72 0.31
C ILE A 40 -5.98 -4.75 1.17
N GLU A 41 -5.28 -5.62 1.89
CA GLU A 41 -5.89 -6.70 2.68
C GLU A 41 -6.24 -6.27 4.12
N ASP A 42 -5.38 -5.51 4.78
CA ASP A 42 -5.51 -5.19 6.22
C ASP A 42 -6.22 -3.84 6.44
N MET A 43 -6.04 -2.87 5.52
CA MET A 43 -6.75 -1.60 5.60
C MET A 43 -8.12 -1.65 4.90
N PRO A 44 -9.16 -1.05 5.50
CA PRO A 44 -10.44 -0.88 4.81
C PRO A 44 -10.25 0.05 3.60
N ALA A 45 -10.87 -0.30 2.47
CA ALA A 45 -10.78 0.46 1.21
C ALA A 45 -11.15 1.95 1.35
N SER A 46 -12.00 2.28 2.33
CA SER A 46 -12.36 3.66 2.69
C SER A 46 -11.16 4.48 3.22
N LEU A 47 -10.22 3.84 3.93
CA LEU A 47 -8.98 4.47 4.38
C LEU A 47 -7.92 4.46 3.28
N LEU A 48 -7.80 3.34 2.54
CA LEU A 48 -6.87 3.22 1.41
C LEU A 48 -6.99 4.42 0.46
N ARG A 49 -8.21 4.85 0.13
CA ARG A 49 -8.46 5.95 -0.81
C ARG A 49 -7.83 7.28 -0.41
N GLY A 50 -7.61 7.50 0.89
CA GLY A 50 -6.89 8.67 1.40
C GLY A 50 -5.44 8.37 1.80
N SER A 51 -5.04 7.10 1.84
CA SER A 51 -3.67 6.72 2.16
C SER A 51 -2.72 7.01 1.01
N VAL A 52 -1.50 7.37 1.38
CA VAL A 52 -0.37 7.51 0.46
C VAL A 52 0.66 6.45 0.80
N LEU A 53 1.15 5.75 -0.20
CA LEU A 53 2.26 4.83 -0.10
C LEU A 53 3.48 5.46 -0.74
N GLU A 54 4.56 5.59 0.00
CA GLU A 54 5.83 6.08 -0.50
C GLU A 54 6.78 4.90 -0.68
N ILE A 55 7.34 4.70 -1.86
CA ILE A 55 8.27 3.62 -2.21
C ILE A 55 9.42 4.25 -2.96
N ASP A 56 10.65 4.14 -2.46
CA ASP A 56 11.84 4.66 -3.14
C ASP A 56 11.62 6.10 -3.69
N GLU A 57 11.19 7.01 -2.81
CA GLU A 57 10.83 8.41 -3.12
C GLU A 57 9.60 8.63 -4.03
N SER A 58 9.02 7.57 -4.57
CA SER A 58 7.79 7.63 -5.37
C SER A 58 6.54 7.54 -4.49
N ARG A 59 5.60 8.46 -4.70
CA ARG A 59 4.33 8.49 -3.95
C ARG A 59 3.19 7.94 -4.78
N PHE A 60 2.45 7.02 -4.18
CA PHE A 60 1.32 6.31 -4.77
C PHE A 60 0.08 6.52 -3.93
N ASP A 61 -1.00 6.96 -4.57
CA ASP A 61 -2.31 7.06 -3.94
C ASP A 61 -2.98 5.69 -3.86
N GLY A 62 -3.99 5.56 -3.00
CA GLY A 62 -4.78 4.33 -2.88
C GLY A 62 -5.30 3.74 -4.19
N MET A 63 -5.60 4.56 -5.20
CA MET A 63 -5.99 4.08 -6.54
C MET A 63 -4.81 3.46 -7.30
N GLN A 64 -3.62 4.07 -7.23
CA GLN A 64 -2.41 3.55 -7.87
C GLN A 64 -1.95 2.27 -7.17
N MET A 65 -1.99 2.25 -5.84
CA MET A 65 -1.69 1.06 -5.03
C MET A 65 -2.56 -0.13 -5.44
N ARG A 66 -3.86 0.10 -5.65
CA ARG A 66 -4.77 -0.95 -6.10
C ARG A 66 -4.42 -1.45 -7.49
N LYS A 67 -4.11 -0.55 -8.44
CA LYS A 67 -3.63 -0.95 -9.78
C LYS A 67 -2.33 -1.74 -9.71
N LEU A 68 -1.38 -1.35 -8.86
CA LEU A 68 -0.09 -2.04 -8.68
C LEU A 68 -0.26 -3.43 -8.05
N TYR A 69 -1.24 -3.60 -7.18
CA TYR A 69 -1.60 -4.89 -6.58
C TYR A 69 -2.36 -5.80 -7.57
N GLU A 70 -3.24 -5.22 -8.39
CA GLU A 70 -3.98 -5.91 -9.44
C GLU A 70 -3.11 -6.24 -10.67
N ALA A 71 -1.97 -5.56 -10.85
CA ALA A 71 -1.02 -5.84 -11.91
C ALA A 71 -0.42 -7.25 -11.79
N GLU A 72 -0.17 -7.89 -12.92
CA GLU A 72 0.49 -9.20 -13.02
C GLU A 72 1.97 -9.16 -12.63
N ALA A 73 2.56 -7.95 -12.60
CA ALA A 73 3.95 -7.73 -12.19
C ALA A 73 4.16 -7.87 -10.66
N TYR A 74 3.08 -8.00 -9.89
CA TYR A 74 3.15 -8.09 -8.43
C TYR A 74 3.74 -9.44 -7.99
N PRO A 75 4.93 -9.47 -7.34
CA PRO A 75 5.67 -10.71 -7.09
C PRO A 75 5.15 -11.52 -5.89
N LEU A 76 4.28 -10.94 -5.06
CA LEU A 76 3.76 -11.61 -3.87
C LEU A 76 2.47 -12.38 -4.17
N THR A 77 2.34 -13.57 -3.58
CA THR A 77 1.11 -14.36 -3.64
C THR A 77 -0.04 -13.59 -2.98
N ARG A 78 -1.03 -13.18 -3.78
CA ARG A 78 -2.31 -12.65 -3.30
C ARG A 78 -2.93 -13.68 -2.37
N ARG A 79 -3.31 -13.31 -1.14
CA ARG A 79 -3.97 -14.25 -0.22
C ARG A 79 -5.32 -14.62 -0.83
N LYS A 80 -5.39 -15.79 -1.48
CA LYS A 80 -6.66 -16.43 -1.78
C LYS A 80 -7.17 -17.01 -0.46
N PHE A 81 -8.21 -16.41 0.10
CA PHE A 81 -9.11 -17.14 0.98
C PHE A 81 -10.17 -17.83 0.13
#